data_AF-A0A0N7I4L4-F1
#
_entry.id   AF-A0A0N7I4L4-F1
#
_cell.length_a   1.000
_cell.length_b   1.000
_cell.length_c   1.000
_cell.angle_alpha   90.00
_cell.angle_beta   90.00
_cell.angle_gamma   90.00
#
_symmetry.space_group_name_H-M   'P 1'
#
loop_
_entity.id
_entity.type
_entity.pdbx_description
1 polymer ?
#
loop_
_entity_poly.entity_id
_entity_poly.type
_entity_poly.pdbx_seq_one_letter_code
_entity_poly.pdbx_strand_id
1 'polypeptide(L)'
;MSTWNVITITEAPKLTEKRLRKAIDRAGLDMMDQAVDRDGEGWQITGHSKYEAEGIYDLTKDITRRHPGSRAEVLQEWDTRDADEAGQSLDVYVGGEYQAARARVSGLVPTDLAASVAAVRAALGGGGDLAAAALWLVNGLDGTR
;
A
#
# COMPACT_ATOMS: atom_id res chain seq x y z
N MET A 1 6.65 -3.39 -13.02
CA MET A 1 6.19 -2.82 -11.75
C MET A 1 6.92 -3.60 -10.66
N SER A 2 7.50 -2.91 -9.70
CA SER A 2 8.05 -3.48 -8.48
C SER A 2 7.34 -2.80 -7.33
N THR A 3 7.06 -3.55 -6.28
CA THR A 3 6.41 -3.07 -5.08
C THR A 3 7.46 -2.92 -3.99
N TRP A 4 7.52 -1.75 -3.37
CA TRP A 4 8.25 -1.55 -2.13
C TRP A 4 7.32 -1.89 -0.97
N ASN A 5 7.75 -2.76 -0.07
CA ASN A 5 6.94 -3.23 1.04
C ASN A 5 7.58 -2.85 2.36
N VAL A 6 6.74 -2.40 3.29
CA VAL A 6 7.13 -2.11 4.67
C VAL A 6 6.10 -2.75 5.59
N ILE A 7 6.57 -3.60 6.50
CA ILE A 7 5.77 -4.18 7.57
C ILE A 7 6.20 -3.54 8.88
N THR A 8 5.30 -2.79 9.53
CA THR A 8 5.57 -2.14 10.83
C THR A 8 4.78 -2.83 11.92
N ILE A 9 5.46 -3.27 12.98
CA ILE A 9 4.87 -4.01 14.11
C ILE A 9 5.06 -3.20 15.38
N THR A 10 3.98 -2.66 15.92
CA THR A 10 3.98 -1.85 17.14
C THR A 10 3.25 -2.57 18.27
N GLU A 11 3.33 -2.00 19.48
CA GLU A 11 2.63 -2.50 20.68
C GLU A 11 2.99 -3.97 21.03
N ALA A 12 4.19 -4.41 20.63
CA ALA A 12 4.68 -5.78 20.80
C ALA A 12 5.90 -5.86 21.75
N PRO A 13 5.80 -5.49 23.04
CA PRO A 13 6.96 -5.32 23.92
C PRO A 13 7.76 -6.62 24.17
N LYS A 14 7.15 -7.79 23.94
CA LYS A 14 7.78 -9.11 24.09
C LYS A 14 8.30 -9.68 22.75
N LEU A 15 8.15 -8.95 21.66
CA LEU A 15 8.70 -9.35 20.36
C LEU A 15 10.19 -9.02 20.33
N THR A 16 11.00 -10.03 20.04
CA THR A 16 12.44 -9.91 19.88
C THR A 16 12.80 -10.20 18.43
N GLU A 17 13.96 -9.71 17.97
CA GLU A 17 14.44 -9.96 16.61
C GLU A 17 14.44 -11.44 16.27
N LYS A 18 14.94 -12.29 17.18
CA LYS A 18 14.96 -13.75 17.01
C LYS A 18 13.57 -14.34 16.79
N ARG A 19 12.55 -13.83 17.50
CA ARG A 19 11.15 -14.28 17.34
C ARG A 19 10.57 -13.78 16.02
N LEU A 20 10.91 -12.55 15.63
CA LEU A 20 10.50 -11.95 14.37
C LEU A 20 11.07 -12.71 13.18
N ARG A 21 12.38 -13.00 13.16
CA ARG A 21 13.03 -13.83 12.13
C ARG A 21 12.40 -15.22 12.01
N LYS A 22 12.12 -15.87 13.15
CA LYS A 22 11.38 -17.16 13.14
C LYS A 22 9.93 -17.04 12.64
N ALA A 23 9.31 -15.86 12.72
CA ALA A 23 7.99 -15.64 12.13
C ALA A 23 8.10 -15.43 10.62
N ILE A 24 9.08 -14.64 10.17
CA ILE A 24 9.44 -14.44 8.75
C ILE A 24 9.65 -15.80 8.05
N ASP A 25 10.53 -16.64 8.59
CA ASP A 25 10.84 -17.96 8.01
C ASP A 25 9.59 -18.87 7.91
N ARG A 26 8.70 -18.78 8.90
CA ARG A 26 7.51 -19.64 8.97
C ARG A 26 6.40 -19.16 8.04
N ALA A 27 6.30 -17.85 7.86
CA ALA A 27 5.37 -17.24 6.93
C ALA A 27 5.84 -17.40 5.47
N GLY A 28 7.11 -17.76 5.25
CA GLY A 28 7.70 -17.84 3.91
C GLY A 28 7.81 -16.46 3.26
N LEU A 29 8.08 -15.41 4.06
CA LEU A 29 8.17 -14.05 3.54
C LEU A 29 9.34 -13.94 2.56
N ASP A 30 9.02 -13.71 1.28
CA ASP A 30 10.02 -13.56 0.22
C ASP A 30 10.03 -12.12 -0.33
N MET A 31 11.14 -11.44 -0.11
CA MET A 31 11.41 -10.08 -0.58
C MET A 31 12.91 -9.93 -0.88
N MET A 32 13.22 -9.19 -1.95
CA MET A 32 14.58 -8.75 -2.26
C MET A 32 15.02 -7.63 -1.30
N ASP A 33 16.31 -7.61 -0.99
CA ASP A 33 16.94 -6.63 -0.09
C ASP A 33 16.21 -6.50 1.26
N GLN A 34 15.73 -7.63 1.79
CA GLN A 34 14.99 -7.66 3.05
C GLN A 34 15.85 -7.16 4.22
N ALA A 35 15.39 -6.12 4.90
CA ALA A 35 15.98 -5.62 6.14
C ALA A 35 15.00 -5.76 7.31
N VAL A 36 15.55 -5.96 8.51
CA VAL A 36 14.79 -6.04 9.76
C VAL A 36 15.41 -5.09 10.75
N ASP A 37 14.69 -4.03 11.09
CA ASP A 37 15.15 -2.96 11.95
C ASP A 37 14.19 -2.76 13.14
N ARG A 38 14.69 -2.06 14.16
CA ARG A 38 13.89 -1.67 15.32
C ARG A 38 14.08 -0.20 15.59
N ASP A 39 12.98 0.52 15.72
CA ASP A 39 12.98 1.93 16.12
C ASP A 39 12.31 2.11 17.50
N GLY A 40 12.00 3.36 17.85
CA GLY A 40 11.34 3.70 19.11
C GLY A 40 9.88 3.24 19.20
N GLU A 41 9.23 2.93 18.08
CA GLU A 41 7.80 2.61 18.01
C GLU A 41 7.55 1.10 17.83
N GLY A 42 8.48 0.36 17.23
CA GLY A 42 8.26 -1.04 16.93
C GLY A 42 9.39 -1.73 16.17
N TRP A 43 9.04 -2.86 15.56
CA TRP A 43 9.87 -3.57 14.60
C TRP A 43 9.42 -3.23 13.18
N GLN A 44 10.37 -3.10 12.27
CA GLN A 44 10.08 -2.85 10.86
C GLN A 44 10.77 -3.92 10.01
N ILE A 45 10.05 -4.42 8.99
CA ILE A 45 10.61 -5.28 7.95
C ILE A 45 10.40 -4.58 6.63
N THR A 46 11.46 -4.36 5.86
CA THR A 46 11.40 -3.66 4.57
C THR A 46 11.98 -4.54 3.47
N GLY A 47 11.57 -4.32 2.23
CA GLY A 47 12.08 -5.05 1.08
C GLY A 47 11.28 -4.82 -0.20
N HIS A 48 11.84 -5.27 -1.32
CA HIS A 48 11.21 -5.16 -2.63
C HIS A 48 10.65 -6.49 -3.10
N SER A 49 9.56 -6.46 -3.86
CA SER A 49 9.04 -7.63 -4.57
C SER A 49 8.61 -7.22 -5.97
N LYS A 50 8.64 -8.16 -6.93
CA LYS A 50 8.15 -7.86 -8.29
C LYS A 50 6.63 -7.64 -8.32
N TYR A 51 5.91 -8.31 -7.44
CA TYR A 51 4.47 -8.20 -7.26
C TYR A 51 4.17 -8.04 -5.76
N GLU A 52 3.02 -8.53 -5.28
CA GLU A 52 2.81 -8.73 -3.85
C GLU A 52 3.86 -9.73 -3.30
N ALA A 53 4.47 -9.39 -2.16
CA ALA A 53 5.44 -10.26 -1.50
C ALA A 53 4.73 -11.51 -0.94
N GLU A 54 5.25 -12.69 -1.26
CA GLU A 54 4.73 -13.95 -0.72
C GLU A 54 4.85 -13.95 0.81
N GLY A 55 3.86 -14.51 1.51
CA GLY A 55 3.88 -14.64 2.98
C GLY A 55 3.66 -13.35 3.77
N ILE A 56 3.49 -12.19 3.13
CA ILE A 56 3.37 -10.88 3.81
C ILE A 56 2.20 -10.82 4.79
N TYR A 57 1.01 -11.23 4.37
CA TYR A 57 -0.18 -11.22 5.23
C TYR A 57 -0.20 -12.38 6.23
N ASP A 58 0.41 -13.52 5.89
CA ASP A 58 0.51 -14.65 6.81
C ASP A 58 1.44 -14.31 7.97
N LEU A 59 2.52 -13.58 7.70
CA LEU A 59 3.40 -13.02 8.72
C LEU A 59 2.66 -12.06 9.66
N THR A 60 1.94 -11.07 9.11
CA THR A 60 1.26 -10.08 9.94
C THR A 60 0.15 -10.70 10.79
N LYS A 61 -0.59 -11.66 10.24
CA LYS A 61 -1.58 -12.44 10.99
C LYS A 61 -0.93 -13.30 12.07
N ASP A 62 0.16 -14.02 11.78
CA ASP A 62 0.86 -14.87 12.76
C ASP A 62 1.41 -14.04 13.94
N ILE A 63 2.07 -12.91 13.64
CA ILE A 63 2.65 -12.04 14.66
C ILE A 63 1.55 -11.47 15.55
N THR A 64 0.52 -10.86 14.96
CA THR A 64 -0.53 -10.20 15.73
C THR A 64 -1.39 -11.19 16.52
N ARG A 65 -1.51 -12.45 16.06
CA ARG A 65 -2.15 -13.54 16.81
C ARG A 65 -1.30 -14.02 18.00
N ARG A 66 0.02 -14.14 17.83
CA ARG A 66 0.94 -14.64 18.88
C ARG A 66 1.35 -13.59 19.89
N HIS A 67 1.18 -12.32 19.55
CA HIS A 67 1.43 -11.19 20.43
C HIS A 67 0.13 -10.39 20.63
N PRO A 68 -0.78 -10.86 21.50
CA PRO A 68 -2.02 -10.14 21.78
C PRO A 68 -1.74 -8.70 22.21
N GLY A 69 -2.47 -7.75 21.61
CA GLY A 69 -2.26 -6.32 21.81
C GLY A 69 -1.28 -5.69 20.83
N SER A 70 -0.54 -6.47 20.03
CA SER A 70 0.27 -5.91 18.95
C SER A 70 -0.57 -5.53 17.74
N ARG A 71 -0.09 -4.53 17.00
CA ARG A 71 -0.62 -4.08 15.71
C ARG A 71 0.46 -4.29 14.65
N ALA A 72 0.06 -4.79 13.50
CA ALA A 72 0.93 -4.84 12.32
C ALA A 72 0.30 -4.03 11.19
N GLU A 73 1.12 -3.24 10.53
CA GLU A 73 0.76 -2.47 9.34
C GLU A 73 1.57 -2.97 8.16
N VAL A 74 0.93 -3.14 7.02
CA VAL A 74 1.58 -3.48 5.76
C VAL A 74 1.38 -2.30 4.82
N LEU A 75 2.44 -1.54 4.59
CA LEU A 75 2.48 -0.52 3.55
C LEU A 75 3.07 -1.16 2.29
N GLN A 76 2.36 -1.06 1.18
CA GLN A 76 2.87 -1.43 -0.13
C GLN A 76 2.81 -0.21 -1.03
N GLU A 77 3.92 0.13 -1.65
CA GLU A 77 4.03 1.21 -2.61
C GLU A 77 4.36 0.63 -3.98
N TRP A 78 3.58 0.97 -4.99
CA TRP A 78 3.80 0.60 -6.38
C TRP A 78 3.82 1.84 -7.26
N ASP A 79 4.80 1.89 -8.14
CA ASP A 79 4.87 2.95 -9.14
C ASP A 79 3.92 2.62 -10.32
N THR A 80 2.86 3.42 -10.48
CA THR A 80 2.05 3.40 -11.70
C THR A 80 2.49 4.53 -12.61
N ARG A 81 2.73 4.21 -13.88
CA ARG A 81 3.15 5.17 -14.92
C ARG A 81 2.28 6.43 -15.00
N ASP A 82 1.00 6.33 -14.64
CA ASP A 82 -0.02 7.36 -14.90
C ASP A 82 -0.43 8.17 -13.66
N ALA A 83 0.09 7.83 -12.47
CA ALA A 83 -0.18 8.57 -11.25
C ALA A 83 0.86 9.67 -11.00
N ASP A 84 0.42 10.79 -10.43
CA ASP A 84 1.32 11.89 -10.02
C ASP A 84 2.22 11.49 -8.84
N GLU A 85 1.77 10.50 -8.06
CA GLU A 85 2.45 9.95 -6.90
C GLU A 85 2.39 8.42 -6.97
N ALA A 86 3.34 7.73 -6.32
CA ALA A 86 3.28 6.28 -6.25
C ALA A 86 1.97 5.82 -5.58
N GLY A 87 1.34 4.79 -6.16
CA GLY A 87 0.18 4.15 -5.57
C GLY A 87 0.58 3.47 -4.27
N GLN A 88 -0.21 3.62 -3.22
CA GLN A 88 0.08 3.05 -1.91
C GLN A 88 -1.15 2.35 -1.34
N SER A 89 -0.95 1.19 -0.73
CA SER A 89 -1.91 0.57 0.18
C SER A 89 -1.31 0.50 1.58
N LEU A 90 -2.15 0.74 2.59
CA LEU A 90 -1.83 0.52 3.99
C LEU A 90 -2.89 -0.42 4.55
N ASP A 91 -2.49 -1.65 4.85
CA ASP A 91 -3.34 -2.65 5.49
C ASP A 91 -2.99 -2.79 6.97
N VAL A 92 -3.99 -2.97 7.83
CA VAL A 92 -3.79 -3.02 9.29
C VAL A 92 -4.34 -4.33 9.84
N TYR A 93 -3.55 -4.99 10.68
CA TYR A 93 -3.88 -6.25 11.34
C TYR A 93 -3.75 -6.12 12.86
N VAL A 94 -4.72 -6.68 13.59
CA VAL A 94 -4.74 -6.77 15.06
C VAL A 94 -5.30 -8.13 15.45
N GLY A 95 -4.61 -8.84 16.35
CA GLY A 95 -5.08 -10.15 16.84
C GLY A 95 -5.19 -11.25 15.77
N GLY A 96 -4.52 -11.09 14.63
CA GLY A 96 -4.65 -12.00 13.48
C GLY A 96 -5.77 -11.65 12.49
N GLU A 97 -6.48 -10.54 12.72
CA GLU A 97 -7.64 -10.11 11.92
C GLU A 97 -7.37 -8.82 11.15
N TYR A 98 -7.85 -8.76 9.90
CA TYR A 98 -7.76 -7.58 9.05
C TYR A 98 -8.72 -6.48 9.52
N GLN A 99 -8.22 -5.24 9.61
CA GLN A 99 -8.96 -4.08 10.08
C GLN A 99 -9.34 -3.17 8.90
N ALA A 100 -10.37 -3.56 8.13
CA ALA A 100 -10.80 -2.83 6.94
C ALA A 100 -11.07 -1.33 7.19
N ALA A 101 -11.63 -0.96 8.35
CA ALA A 101 -11.90 0.44 8.71
C ALA A 101 -10.62 1.28 8.94
N ARG A 102 -9.46 0.65 9.05
CA ARG A 102 -8.14 1.30 9.22
C ARG A 102 -7.27 1.20 7.98
N ALA A 103 -7.68 0.38 7.00
CA ALA A 103 -6.97 0.25 5.76
C ALA A 103 -7.18 1.47 4.85
N ARG A 104 -6.17 1.80 4.04
CA ARG A 104 -6.18 2.96 3.15
C ARG A 104 -5.55 2.61 1.82
N VAL A 105 -6.00 3.27 0.76
CA VAL A 105 -5.36 3.24 -0.55
C VAL A 105 -5.27 4.68 -1.07
N SER A 106 -4.09 5.07 -1.55
CA SER A 106 -3.78 6.42 -2.06
C SER A 106 -2.92 6.35 -3.32
N GLY A 107 -2.66 7.50 -3.97
CA GLY A 107 -1.81 7.57 -5.16
C GLY A 107 -2.40 6.91 -6.42
N LEU A 108 -3.71 6.63 -6.44
CA LEU A 108 -4.38 6.00 -7.59
C LEU A 108 -4.99 6.99 -8.59
N VAL A 109 -5.00 8.28 -8.26
CA VAL A 109 -5.78 9.29 -8.98
C VAL A 109 -4.92 10.53 -9.20
N PRO A 110 -4.76 11.00 -10.45
CA PRO A 110 -4.18 12.30 -10.73
C PRO A 110 -4.86 13.41 -9.96
N THR A 111 -4.08 14.33 -9.42
CA THR A 111 -4.56 15.45 -8.59
C THR A 111 -5.57 16.34 -9.33
N ASP A 112 -5.48 16.40 -10.65
CA ASP A 112 -6.34 17.15 -11.56
C ASP A 112 -7.57 16.37 -12.05
N LEU A 113 -7.75 15.08 -11.70
CA LEU A 113 -8.91 14.27 -12.14
C LEU A 113 -10.25 14.93 -11.79
N ALA A 114 -10.38 15.48 -10.58
CA ALA A 114 -11.62 16.13 -10.16
C ALA A 114 -11.96 17.35 -11.03
N ALA A 115 -10.94 18.15 -11.40
CA ALA A 115 -11.11 19.28 -12.29
C ALA A 115 -11.47 18.84 -13.70
N SER A 116 -10.84 17.78 -14.22
CA SER A 116 -11.13 17.22 -15.53
C SER A 116 -12.55 16.63 -15.61
N VAL A 117 -13.01 15.91 -14.59
CA VAL A 117 -14.40 15.42 -14.50
C VAL A 117 -15.39 16.58 -14.44
N ALA A 118 -15.07 17.65 -13.71
CA ALA A 118 -15.90 18.85 -13.66
C ALA A 118 -15.97 19.56 -15.04
N ALA A 119 -14.86 19.63 -15.77
CA ALA A 119 -14.81 20.20 -17.12
C ALA A 119 -15.70 19.41 -18.10
N VAL A 120 -15.68 18.07 -18.05
CA VAL A 120 -16.58 17.25 -18.88
C VAL A 120 -18.04 17.48 -18.53
N ARG A 121 -18.39 17.54 -17.24
CA ARG A 121 -19.76 17.83 -16.81
C ARG A 121 -20.24 19.19 -17.29
N ALA A 122 -19.38 20.21 -17.23
CA ALA A 122 -19.68 21.55 -17.72
C ALA A 122 -19.89 21.56 -19.25
N ALA A 123 -19.02 20.89 -20.01
CA ALA A 123 -19.12 20.78 -21.46
C ALA A 123 -20.39 20.03 -21.90
N LEU A 124 -20.77 18.96 -21.21
CA LEU A 124 -22.04 18.25 -21.43
C LEU A 124 -23.26 19.14 -21.16
N GLY A 125 -23.14 20.12 -20.27
CA GLY A 125 -24.16 21.15 -20.02
C GLY A 125 -24.14 22.33 -21.01
N GLY A 126 -23.31 22.28 -22.05
CA GLY A 126 -23.16 23.34 -23.05
C GLY A 126 -22.17 24.45 -22.68
N GLY A 127 -21.43 24.28 -21.57
CA GLY A 127 -20.52 25.30 -21.01
C GLY A 127 -19.08 25.23 -21.50
N GLY A 128 -18.77 24.50 -22.58
CA GLY A 128 -17.39 24.36 -23.07
C GLY A 128 -17.22 23.36 -24.21
N ASP A 129 -15.96 23.09 -24.58
CA ASP A 129 -15.60 22.11 -25.60
C ASP A 129 -15.53 20.70 -25.01
N LEU A 130 -16.50 19.87 -25.39
CA LEU A 130 -16.59 18.48 -24.93
C LEU A 130 -15.45 17.61 -25.45
N ALA A 131 -14.98 17.83 -26.67
CA ALA A 131 -13.92 17.03 -27.26
C ALA A 131 -12.60 17.26 -26.53
N ALA A 132 -12.27 18.51 -26.23
CA ALA A 132 -11.09 18.87 -25.45
C ALA A 132 -11.15 18.32 -24.01
N ALA A 133 -12.31 18.45 -23.34
CA ALA A 133 -12.49 17.95 -21.97
C ALA A 133 -12.45 16.42 -21.89
N ALA A 134 -13.00 15.72 -22.88
CA ALA A 134 -12.97 14.27 -22.95
C ALA A 134 -11.59 13.73 -23.33
N LEU A 135 -10.82 14.44 -24.16
CA LEU A 135 -9.49 14.00 -24.59
C LEU A 135 -8.53 13.81 -23.42
N TRP A 136 -8.60 14.66 -22.39
CA TRP A 136 -7.80 14.45 -21.18
C TRP A 136 -8.12 13.12 -20.49
N LEU A 137 -9.41 12.76 -20.38
CA LEU A 137 -9.83 11.49 -19.77
C LEU A 137 -9.43 10.29 -20.63
N VAL A 138 -9.57 10.41 -21.95
CA VAL A 138 -9.19 9.35 -22.91
C VAL A 138 -7.68 9.14 -22.87
N ASN A 139 -6.88 10.21 -22.97
CA ASN A 139 -5.42 10.11 -22.88
C ASN A 139 -4.96 9.55 -21.54
N GLY A 140 -5.64 9.92 -20.44
CA GLY A 140 -5.40 9.35 -19.11
C GLY A 140 -5.72 7.86 -19.02
N LEU A 141 -6.81 7.40 -19.63
CA LEU A 141 -7.18 5.97 -19.67
C LEU A 141 -6.28 5.15 -20.61
N ASP A 142 -5.84 5.75 -21.71
CA ASP A 142 -4.97 5.11 -22.71
C ASP A 142 -3.47 5.16 -22.32
N GLY A 143 -3.12 5.85 -21.21
CA GLY A 143 -1.74 6.00 -20.75
C GLY A 143 -0.85 6.83 -21.70
N THR A 144 -1.45 7.81 -22.38
CA THR A 144 -0.80 8.70 -23.36
C THR A 144 -0.82 10.17 -22.95
N ARG A 145 -1.23 10.42 -21.70
CA ARG A 145 -1.18 11.72 -21.03
C ARG A 145 0.25 12.14 -20.72
#